data_AF-A0A8C0AYJ9-F1
#
_entry.id   AF-A0A8C0AYJ9-F1
#
_cell.length_a   1.000
_cell.length_b   1.000
_cell.length_c   1.000
_cell.angle_alpha   90.00
_cell.angle_beta   90.00
_cell.angle_gamma   90.00
#
_symmetry.space_group_name_H-M   'P 1'
#
loop_
_entity.id
_entity.type
_entity.pdbx_description
1 polymer ?
#
loop_
_entity_poly.entity_id
_entity_poly.type
_entity_poly.pdbx_seq_one_letter_code
_entity_poly.pdbx_strand_id
1 'polypeptide(L)'
;MKPSVAFLLLMLGAVMNVQPAQEKASLLYPYGPEQHDQKNPKLDDGSSKKVSLAVPFTFYGKEYRTLYVNNNGVISFDTRVNQYTPDPFPLADGRTFVAPYWADVDNVRGGDVFYRETTDPTLLARITKDINQYFPKIPYTATWAFVATWDHVAYYGSTTNKGNTFQAVLTTNTKTSFIILNYWDIQWTTGAASDGDAETGLGGTPAHVRGVEGKAEGKGTS
;
A
#
# COMPACT_ATOMS: atom_id res chain seq x y z
N MET A 1 47.36 -47.41 29.26
CA MET A 1 46.95 -46.70 28.02
C MET A 1 45.51 -46.23 28.17
N LYS A 2 45.24 -45.02 27.67
CA LYS A 2 44.15 -44.10 28.06
C LYS A 2 42.72 -44.62 27.80
N PRO A 3 41.71 -44.16 28.57
CA PRO A 3 40.31 -44.29 28.18
C PRO A 3 39.99 -43.24 27.10
N SER A 4 39.35 -43.65 26.01
CA SER A 4 38.73 -42.69 25.08
C SER A 4 37.25 -42.62 25.37
N VAL A 5 36.84 -41.49 25.95
CA VAL A 5 35.45 -41.04 26.05
C VAL A 5 35.08 -40.49 24.68
N ALA A 6 34.07 -41.07 24.04
CA ALA A 6 33.43 -40.46 22.88
C ALA A 6 32.42 -39.43 23.39
N PHE A 7 32.75 -38.14 23.27
CA PHE A 7 31.78 -37.05 23.39
C PHE A 7 31.05 -36.93 22.05
N LEU A 8 29.78 -37.30 22.02
CA LEU A 8 28.91 -36.97 20.90
C LEU A 8 28.45 -35.52 21.09
N LEU A 9 29.09 -34.59 20.37
CA LEU A 9 28.67 -33.19 20.32
C LEU A 9 27.47 -33.08 19.36
N LEU A 10 26.26 -33.16 19.90
CA LEU A 10 25.04 -32.80 19.19
C LEU A 10 24.92 -31.27 19.18
N MET A 11 25.45 -30.64 18.14
CA MET A 11 25.14 -29.26 17.79
C MET A 11 24.76 -29.22 16.32
N LEU A 12 23.47 -29.20 16.03
CA LEU A 12 22.96 -28.41 14.93
C LEU A 12 21.62 -27.84 15.38
N GLY A 13 21.65 -26.54 15.63
CA GLY A 13 20.49 -25.75 16.00
C GLY A 13 19.37 -25.95 15.00
N ALA A 14 18.15 -25.87 15.50
CA ALA A 14 17.02 -25.61 14.64
C ALA A 14 17.32 -24.32 13.87
N VAL A 15 17.69 -24.46 12.60
CA VAL A 15 17.50 -23.38 11.64
C VAL A 15 15.99 -23.22 11.60
N MET A 16 15.46 -22.34 12.44
CA MET A 16 14.07 -21.90 12.32
C MET A 16 14.01 -21.17 10.99
N ASN A 17 13.69 -21.92 9.94
CA ASN A 17 13.33 -21.38 8.65
C ASN A 17 11.96 -20.71 8.85
N VAL A 18 11.96 -19.52 9.45
CA VAL A 18 10.77 -18.67 9.50
C VAL A 18 10.59 -18.19 8.07
N GLN A 19 9.78 -18.93 7.32
CA GLN A 19 9.63 -18.77 5.88
C GLN A 19 9.10 -17.38 5.52
N PRO A 20 9.45 -16.83 4.33
CA PRO A 20 9.03 -15.51 3.86
C PRO A 20 7.52 -15.23 3.97
N ALA A 21 6.66 -16.25 3.86
CA ALA A 21 5.21 -16.10 4.02
C ALA A 21 4.81 -15.63 5.44
N GLN A 22 5.51 -16.09 6.47
CA GLN A 22 5.26 -15.70 7.86
C GLN A 22 5.71 -14.25 8.11
N GLU A 23 6.83 -13.84 7.51
CA GLU A 23 7.30 -12.45 7.56
C GLU A 23 6.33 -11.53 6.81
N LYS A 24 5.85 -11.91 5.63
CA LYS A 24 4.81 -11.18 4.88
C LYS A 24 3.54 -10.98 5.72
N ALA A 25 3.07 -12.05 6.37
CA ALA A 25 1.89 -12.00 7.24
C ALA A 25 2.11 -11.15 8.50
N SER A 26 3.36 -11.06 8.98
CA SER A 26 3.73 -10.21 10.11
C SER A 26 3.87 -8.73 9.73
N LEU A 27 4.25 -8.44 8.49
CA LEU A 27 4.45 -7.07 8.00
C LEU A 27 3.16 -6.46 7.47
N LEU A 28 2.48 -7.16 6.56
CA LEU A 28 1.23 -6.69 5.99
C LEU A 28 0.07 -6.96 6.95
N TYR A 29 -0.90 -6.05 6.99
CA TYR A 29 -2.19 -6.36 7.60
C TYR A 29 -2.93 -7.36 6.71
N PRO A 30 -3.75 -8.26 7.28
CA PRO A 30 -4.45 -9.29 6.49
C PRO A 30 -5.24 -8.67 5.34
N TYR A 31 -5.24 -9.30 4.17
CA TYR A 31 -5.95 -8.84 2.98
C TYR A 31 -6.36 -10.02 2.11
N GLY A 32 -7.15 -9.74 1.07
CA GLY A 32 -7.61 -10.71 0.09
C GLY A 32 -9.02 -11.25 0.37
N PRO A 33 -9.48 -12.22 -0.43
CA PRO A 33 -10.86 -12.72 -0.38
C PRO A 33 -11.26 -13.31 0.98
N GLU A 34 -10.32 -13.91 1.69
CA GLU A 34 -10.52 -14.47 3.04
C GLU A 34 -10.84 -13.39 4.10
N GLN A 35 -10.52 -12.13 3.81
CA GLN A 35 -10.87 -10.98 4.63
C GLN A 35 -12.12 -10.25 4.11
N HIS A 36 -12.79 -10.83 3.11
CA HIS A 36 -13.92 -10.25 2.39
C HIS A 36 -13.58 -8.93 1.67
N ASP A 37 -12.33 -8.80 1.21
CA ASP A 37 -11.92 -7.64 0.43
C ASP A 37 -12.68 -7.56 -0.90
N GLN A 38 -13.03 -6.34 -1.28
CA GLN A 38 -13.37 -6.05 -2.65
C GLN A 38 -12.12 -6.14 -3.52
N LYS A 39 -12.32 -6.46 -4.80
CA LYS A 39 -11.25 -6.60 -5.78
C LYS A 39 -11.52 -5.67 -6.96
N ASN A 40 -10.51 -4.92 -7.38
CA ASN A 40 -10.59 -4.11 -8.59
C ASN A 40 -10.70 -4.99 -9.85
N PRO A 41 -11.25 -4.46 -10.95
CA PRO A 41 -11.25 -5.16 -12.23
C PRO A 41 -9.83 -5.41 -12.73
N LYS A 42 -9.68 -6.48 -13.53
CA LYS A 42 -8.52 -6.74 -14.37
C LYS A 42 -8.57 -5.81 -15.58
N LEU A 43 -7.96 -4.65 -15.43
CA LEU A 43 -7.92 -3.59 -16.43
C LEU A 43 -6.70 -2.74 -16.09
N ASP A 44 -5.89 -2.42 -17.10
CA ASP A 44 -4.67 -1.63 -16.99
C ASP A 44 -4.87 -0.36 -16.11
N ASP A 45 -5.63 0.61 -16.60
CA ASP A 45 -6.05 1.80 -15.84
C ASP A 45 -7.34 1.59 -15.02
N GLY A 46 -7.51 0.39 -14.49
CA GLY A 46 -8.66 0.04 -13.68
C GLY A 46 -8.70 0.78 -12.34
N SER A 47 -9.90 1.00 -11.82
CA SER A 47 -10.08 1.55 -10.49
C SER A 47 -11.43 1.12 -9.91
N SER A 48 -11.52 1.09 -8.59
CA SER A 48 -12.71 0.73 -7.83
C SER A 48 -13.92 1.57 -8.24
N LYS A 49 -15.13 1.14 -7.89
CA LYS A 49 -16.26 2.08 -7.81
C LYS A 49 -16.00 3.11 -6.70
N LYS A 50 -16.77 4.19 -6.67
CA LYS A 50 -16.70 5.15 -5.56
C LYS A 50 -17.03 4.42 -4.26
N VAL A 51 -16.12 4.48 -3.29
CA VAL A 51 -16.33 3.90 -1.97
C VAL A 51 -16.82 5.01 -1.05
N SER A 52 -17.99 4.82 -0.44
CA SER A 52 -18.50 5.70 0.62
C SER A 52 -18.03 5.19 1.97
N LEU A 53 -17.36 6.04 2.75
CA LEU A 53 -16.81 5.69 4.06
C LEU A 53 -17.87 5.85 5.15
N ALA A 54 -17.96 4.88 6.06
CA ALA A 54 -18.84 4.97 7.23
C ALA A 54 -18.34 6.03 8.22
N VAL A 55 -17.02 6.22 8.31
CA VAL A 55 -16.37 7.25 9.12
C VAL A 55 -15.58 8.20 8.23
N PRO A 56 -15.71 9.53 8.39
CA PRO A 56 -14.88 10.47 7.65
C PRO A 56 -13.40 10.26 7.94
N PHE A 57 -12.58 10.33 6.90
CA PHE A 57 -11.14 10.34 7.04
C PHE A 57 -10.61 11.77 6.87
N THR A 58 -9.97 12.31 7.91
CA THR A 58 -9.35 13.63 7.84
C THR A 58 -7.94 13.52 7.27
N PHE A 59 -7.65 14.27 6.21
CA PHE A 59 -6.33 14.33 5.58
C PHE A 59 -6.02 15.77 5.19
N TYR A 60 -4.85 16.27 5.62
CA TYR A 60 -4.48 17.70 5.52
C TYR A 60 -5.57 18.67 6.00
N GLY A 61 -6.23 18.34 7.13
CA GLY A 61 -7.25 19.20 7.73
C GLY A 61 -8.61 19.22 7.02
N LYS A 62 -8.77 18.51 5.90
CA LYS A 62 -10.06 18.31 5.23
C LYS A 62 -10.62 16.93 5.53
N GLU A 63 -11.92 16.85 5.81
CA GLU A 63 -12.65 15.59 5.94
C GLU A 63 -13.07 15.05 4.57
N TYR A 64 -12.84 13.76 4.36
CA TYR A 64 -13.25 13.03 3.17
C TYR A 64 -14.21 11.91 3.54
N ARG A 65 -15.29 11.77 2.77
CA ARG A 65 -16.32 10.74 2.95
C ARG A 65 -16.35 9.73 1.82
N THR A 66 -15.57 9.97 0.78
CA THR A 66 -15.47 9.07 -0.37
C THR A 66 -14.05 8.94 -0.86
N LEU A 67 -13.71 7.77 -1.36
CA LEU A 67 -12.42 7.50 -1.99
C LEU A 67 -12.55 6.55 -3.19
N TYR A 68 -11.45 6.43 -3.94
CA TYR A 68 -11.24 5.46 -5.00
C TYR A 68 -9.89 4.76 -4.79
N VAL A 69 -9.83 3.46 -5.11
CA VAL A 69 -8.58 2.71 -5.17
C VAL A 69 -8.24 2.47 -6.63
N ASN A 70 -7.12 3.00 -7.09
CA ASN A 70 -6.64 2.91 -8.47
C ASN A 70 -5.61 1.78 -8.60
N ASN A 71 -5.63 1.06 -9.73
CA ASN A 71 -4.67 -0.01 -10.01
C ASN A 71 -3.23 0.48 -10.02
N ASN A 72 -2.98 1.73 -10.45
CA ASN A 72 -1.70 2.43 -10.51
C ASN A 72 -1.14 2.85 -9.14
N GLY A 73 -1.56 2.18 -8.05
CA GLY A 73 -0.98 2.38 -6.72
C GLY A 73 -1.36 3.68 -6.02
N VAL A 74 -2.58 4.17 -6.26
CA VAL A 74 -3.10 5.44 -5.70
C VAL A 74 -4.46 5.25 -5.02
N ILE A 75 -4.64 5.86 -3.85
CA ILE A 75 -5.94 6.09 -3.21
C ILE A 75 -6.28 7.57 -3.31
N SER A 76 -7.30 7.93 -4.09
CA SER A 76 -7.72 9.32 -4.25
C SER A 76 -9.01 9.62 -3.48
N PHE A 77 -9.13 10.84 -2.97
CA PHE A 77 -10.30 11.27 -2.21
C PHE A 77 -11.21 12.18 -3.05
N ASP A 78 -12.53 12.04 -2.88
CA ASP A 78 -13.63 12.76 -3.57
C ASP A 78 -13.69 12.61 -5.10
N THR A 79 -12.54 12.69 -5.78
CA THR A 79 -12.37 12.61 -7.23
C THR A 79 -11.56 11.39 -7.63
N ARG A 80 -11.95 10.74 -8.72
CA ARG A 80 -11.16 9.67 -9.34
C ARG A 80 -9.91 10.26 -10.00
N VAL A 81 -8.76 9.61 -9.82
CA VAL A 81 -7.54 9.87 -10.59
C VAL A 81 -7.47 8.87 -11.75
N ASN A 82 -7.30 9.38 -12.97
CA ASN A 82 -7.19 8.58 -14.21
C ASN A 82 -5.78 8.69 -14.85
N GLN A 83 -4.80 9.26 -14.14
CA GLN A 83 -3.45 9.50 -14.66
C GLN A 83 -2.50 8.35 -14.31
N TYR A 84 -1.69 7.94 -15.29
CA TYR A 84 -0.78 6.79 -15.23
C TYR A 84 0.71 7.20 -15.12
N THR A 85 1.10 8.34 -15.69
CA THR A 85 2.44 8.91 -15.51
C THR A 85 2.46 9.83 -14.27
N PRO A 86 3.41 9.67 -13.34
CA PRO A 86 3.56 10.60 -12.23
C PRO A 86 4.00 11.97 -12.74
N ASP A 87 3.15 12.98 -12.57
CA ASP A 87 3.53 14.38 -12.85
C ASP A 87 4.51 14.89 -11.76
N PRO A 88 5.53 15.71 -12.12
CA PRO A 88 6.39 16.35 -11.15
C PRO A 88 5.58 17.27 -10.23
N PHE A 89 5.83 17.18 -8.93
CA PHE A 89 5.10 17.97 -7.93
C PHE A 89 5.44 19.46 -7.97
N PRO A 90 4.49 20.35 -7.58
CA PRO A 90 3.10 20.08 -7.17
C PRO A 90 2.15 19.84 -8.36
N LEU A 91 1.15 18.98 -8.16
CA LEU A 91 0.15 18.70 -9.20
C LEU A 91 -0.77 19.90 -9.39
N ALA A 92 -0.91 20.33 -10.65
CA ALA A 92 -1.65 21.54 -11.02
C ALA A 92 -3.18 21.41 -10.84
N ASP A 93 -3.71 20.22 -10.60
CA ASP A 93 -5.16 19.94 -10.61
C ASP A 93 -5.83 19.91 -9.23
N GLY A 94 -5.07 20.11 -8.15
CA GLY A 94 -5.62 20.20 -6.79
C GLY A 94 -6.22 18.89 -6.25
N ARG A 95 -5.84 17.73 -6.79
CA ARG A 95 -6.32 16.43 -6.29
C ARG A 95 -5.55 16.01 -5.03
N THR A 96 -6.29 15.44 -4.07
CA THR A 96 -5.73 14.89 -2.83
C THR A 96 -5.72 13.37 -2.90
N PHE A 97 -4.55 12.76 -2.72
CA PHE A 97 -4.42 11.31 -2.72
C PHE A 97 -3.24 10.82 -1.87
N VAL A 98 -3.27 9.52 -1.59
CA VAL A 98 -2.18 8.74 -1.01
C VAL A 98 -1.64 7.82 -2.08
N ALA A 99 -0.37 7.97 -2.42
CA ALA A 99 0.36 7.10 -3.34
C ALA A 99 1.34 6.25 -2.54
N PRO A 100 0.97 5.03 -2.08
CA PRO A 100 1.96 4.07 -1.60
C PRO A 100 3.00 3.75 -2.67
N TYR A 101 2.59 3.72 -3.95
CA TYR A 101 3.48 3.41 -5.05
C TYR A 101 2.87 3.83 -6.39
N TRP A 102 2.99 5.10 -6.78
CA TRP A 102 2.37 5.56 -8.02
C TRP A 102 3.24 5.19 -9.22
N ALA A 103 2.76 4.23 -10.02
CA ALA A 103 3.38 3.77 -11.25
C ALA A 103 2.34 3.17 -12.20
N ASP A 104 2.72 2.97 -13.45
CA ASP A 104 1.90 2.36 -14.49
C ASP A 104 1.77 0.83 -14.25
N VAL A 105 0.77 0.46 -13.46
CA VAL A 105 0.51 -0.91 -13.01
C VAL A 105 -0.46 -1.57 -13.98
N ASP A 106 -0.05 -2.68 -14.57
CA ASP A 106 -0.94 -3.50 -15.38
C ASP A 106 -1.32 -4.78 -14.63
N ASN A 107 -2.45 -4.74 -13.95
CA ASN A 107 -2.94 -5.90 -13.22
C ASN A 107 -3.55 -6.99 -14.12
N VAL A 108 -3.75 -6.73 -15.43
CA VAL A 108 -4.12 -7.75 -16.43
C VAL A 108 -2.95 -8.70 -16.65
N ARG A 109 -1.72 -8.16 -16.67
CA ARG A 109 -0.48 -8.93 -16.84
C ARG A 109 -0.08 -9.70 -15.58
N GLY A 110 -0.42 -9.21 -14.39
CA GLY A 110 -0.14 -9.93 -13.15
C GLY A 110 -0.61 -9.22 -11.89
N GLY A 111 -0.96 -10.02 -10.87
CA GLY A 111 -1.32 -9.53 -9.53
C GLY A 111 -2.69 -8.90 -9.40
N ASP A 112 -3.10 -8.61 -8.17
CA ASP A 112 -4.46 -8.16 -7.87
C ASP A 112 -4.46 -6.97 -6.91
N VAL A 113 -5.53 -6.18 -6.95
CA VAL A 113 -5.73 -5.05 -6.04
C VAL A 113 -6.96 -5.30 -5.19
N PHE A 114 -6.72 -5.42 -3.88
CA PHE A 114 -7.72 -5.72 -2.86
C PHE A 114 -7.92 -4.53 -1.94
N TYR A 115 -9.16 -4.29 -1.51
CA TYR A 115 -9.44 -3.21 -0.56
C TYR A 115 -10.67 -3.48 0.30
N ARG A 116 -10.64 -2.97 1.52
CA ARG A 116 -11.81 -2.93 2.41
C ARG A 116 -11.74 -1.77 3.40
N GLU A 117 -12.92 -1.30 3.79
CA GLU A 117 -13.13 -0.60 5.05
C GLU A 117 -13.32 -1.61 6.18
N THR A 118 -12.86 -1.31 7.39
CA THR A 118 -12.97 -2.23 8.52
C THR A 118 -13.07 -1.52 9.86
N THR A 119 -13.88 -2.11 10.74
CA THR A 119 -13.96 -1.80 12.17
C THR A 119 -13.68 -3.05 13.02
N ASP A 120 -13.02 -4.06 12.43
CA ASP A 120 -12.69 -5.32 13.12
C ASP A 120 -11.80 -5.04 14.34
N PRO A 121 -12.22 -5.42 15.56
CA PRO A 121 -11.50 -5.05 16.77
C PRO A 121 -10.11 -5.69 16.87
N THR A 122 -9.89 -6.87 16.27
CA THR A 122 -8.58 -7.53 16.29
C THR A 122 -7.58 -6.75 15.45
N LEU A 123 -7.97 -6.38 14.23
CA LEU A 123 -7.14 -5.58 13.35
C LEU A 123 -6.92 -4.16 13.89
N LEU A 124 -7.96 -3.52 14.42
CA LEU A 124 -7.83 -2.19 15.04
C LEU A 124 -6.91 -2.20 16.27
N ALA A 125 -6.93 -3.26 17.08
CA ALA A 125 -6.01 -3.42 18.20
C ALA A 125 -4.55 -3.58 17.73
N ARG A 126 -4.32 -4.32 16.64
CA ARG A 126 -2.98 -4.44 16.03
C ARG A 126 -2.50 -3.07 15.51
N ILE A 127 -3.31 -2.38 14.71
CA ILE A 127 -3.00 -1.03 14.20
C ILE A 127 -2.69 -0.06 15.35
N THR A 128 -3.51 -0.10 16.41
CA THR A 128 -3.32 0.73 17.60
C THR A 128 -1.96 0.45 18.26
N LYS A 129 -1.60 -0.82 18.43
CA LYS A 129 -0.31 -1.22 18.99
C LYS A 129 0.85 -0.71 18.12
N ASP A 130 0.75 -0.89 16.81
CA ASP A 130 1.80 -0.49 15.86
C ASP A 130 2.00 1.03 15.89
N ILE A 131 0.92 1.82 15.82
CA ILE A 131 1.00 3.29 15.90
C ILE A 131 1.57 3.74 17.26
N ASN A 132 1.10 3.19 18.37
CA ASN A 132 1.56 3.60 19.70
C ASN A 132 3.02 3.21 19.97
N GLN A 133 3.54 2.19 19.29
CA GLN A 133 4.96 1.84 19.33
C GLN A 133 5.84 2.94 18.71
N TYR A 134 5.43 3.52 17.58
CA TYR A 134 6.20 4.54 16.88
C TYR A 134 5.88 5.98 17.34
N PHE A 135 4.67 6.21 17.86
CA PHE A 135 4.17 7.51 18.30
C PHE A 135 3.67 7.48 19.76
N PRO A 136 4.51 7.10 20.74
CA PRO A 136 4.07 6.88 22.13
C PRO A 136 3.56 8.14 22.85
N LYS A 137 3.84 9.33 22.29
CA LYS A 137 3.39 10.63 22.83
C LYS A 137 2.04 11.09 22.27
N ILE A 138 1.49 10.38 21.28
CA ILE A 138 0.20 10.70 20.68
C ILE A 138 -0.79 9.63 21.15
N PRO A 139 -1.70 9.95 22.09
CA PRO A 139 -2.72 9.00 22.53
C PRO A 139 -3.58 8.58 21.35
N TYR A 140 -3.46 7.31 20.94
CA TYR A 140 -4.13 6.80 19.77
C TYR A 140 -4.76 5.43 20.03
N THR A 141 -6.01 5.29 19.60
CA THR A 141 -6.77 4.04 19.58
C THR A 141 -7.57 4.05 18.29
N ALA A 142 -7.21 3.22 17.32
CA ALA A 142 -7.89 3.15 16.04
C ALA A 142 -9.36 2.76 16.26
N THR A 143 -10.29 3.57 15.74
CA THR A 143 -11.72 3.24 15.72
C THR A 143 -12.17 2.78 14.35
N TRP A 144 -11.32 2.97 13.35
CA TRP A 144 -11.62 2.75 11.95
C TRP A 144 -10.33 2.57 11.14
N ALA A 145 -10.38 1.70 10.12
CA ALA A 145 -9.33 1.60 9.13
C ALA A 145 -9.86 1.30 7.73
N PHE A 146 -9.07 1.64 6.72
CA PHE A 146 -9.24 1.22 5.34
C PHE A 146 -7.94 0.63 4.84
N VAL A 147 -7.98 -0.62 4.39
CA VAL A 147 -6.81 -1.37 3.91
C VAL A 147 -6.92 -1.50 2.40
N ALA A 148 -5.87 -1.10 1.67
CA ALA A 148 -5.73 -1.36 0.24
C ALA A 148 -4.37 -2.02 -0.03
N THR A 149 -4.38 -3.14 -0.73
CA THR A 149 -3.19 -3.93 -1.04
C THR A 149 -3.11 -4.19 -2.54
N TRP A 150 -1.97 -3.88 -3.12
CA TRP A 150 -1.58 -4.30 -4.46
C TRP A 150 -0.68 -5.52 -4.27
N ASP A 151 -1.18 -6.69 -4.63
CA ASP A 151 -0.50 -7.97 -4.41
C ASP A 151 0.07 -8.50 -5.72
N HIS A 152 1.40 -8.59 -5.78
CA HIS A 152 2.16 -9.09 -6.92
C HIS A 152 1.80 -8.41 -8.26
N VAL A 153 1.53 -7.10 -8.24
CA VAL A 153 1.09 -6.37 -9.43
C VAL A 153 2.23 -6.15 -10.42
N ALA A 154 1.98 -6.46 -11.69
CA ALA A 154 2.94 -6.25 -12.78
C ALA A 154 2.91 -4.79 -13.26
N TYR A 155 3.91 -4.41 -14.06
CA TYR A 155 3.98 -3.10 -14.71
C TYR A 155 3.55 -3.18 -16.18
N TYR A 156 3.10 -2.05 -16.71
CA TYR A 156 2.74 -1.94 -18.11
C TYR A 156 3.92 -2.30 -19.03
N GLY A 157 3.63 -3.16 -20.01
CA GLY A 157 4.62 -3.66 -20.97
C GLY A 157 5.53 -4.77 -20.44
N SER A 158 5.35 -5.24 -19.20
CA SER A 158 6.16 -6.35 -18.66
C SER A 158 6.04 -7.61 -19.53
N THR A 159 7.20 -8.19 -19.84
CA THR A 159 7.33 -9.52 -20.47
C THR A 159 7.77 -10.59 -19.46
N THR A 160 7.80 -10.25 -18.17
CA THR A 160 8.30 -11.10 -17.07
C THR A 160 7.24 -11.34 -16.00
N ASN A 161 7.52 -12.26 -15.06
CA ASN A 161 6.68 -12.55 -13.90
C ASN A 161 7.01 -11.69 -12.67
N LYS A 162 7.72 -10.56 -12.84
CA LYS A 162 8.02 -9.66 -11.73
C LYS A 162 6.75 -8.96 -11.27
N GLY A 163 6.57 -8.86 -9.95
CA GLY A 163 5.41 -8.23 -9.36
C GLY A 163 5.75 -7.50 -8.08
N ASN A 164 5.12 -6.34 -7.87
CA ASN A 164 5.27 -5.58 -6.64
C ASN A 164 4.14 -5.91 -5.66
N THR A 165 4.48 -6.05 -4.38
CA THR A 165 3.51 -6.18 -3.29
C THR A 165 3.68 -5.06 -2.28
N PHE A 166 2.66 -4.23 -2.14
CA PHE A 166 2.64 -3.09 -1.22
C PHE A 166 1.22 -2.82 -0.71
N GLN A 167 1.12 -2.14 0.43
CA GLN A 167 -0.13 -1.88 1.12
C GLN A 167 -0.18 -0.46 1.68
N ALA A 168 -1.33 0.18 1.54
CA ALA A 168 -1.66 1.41 2.26
C ALA A 168 -2.81 1.14 3.24
N VAL A 169 -2.64 1.60 4.48
CA VAL A 169 -3.71 1.60 5.49
C VAL A 169 -3.99 3.02 5.96
N LEU A 170 -5.21 3.49 5.71
CA LEU A 170 -5.73 4.72 6.29
C LEU A 170 -6.38 4.35 7.62
N THR A 171 -6.10 5.08 8.69
CA THR A 171 -6.71 4.78 10.00
C THR A 171 -6.95 6.04 10.80
N THR A 172 -8.04 6.07 11.56
CA THR A 172 -8.41 7.23 12.38
C THR A 172 -9.06 6.82 13.69
N ASN A 173 -8.95 7.71 14.68
CA ASN A 173 -9.73 7.68 15.92
C ASN A 173 -10.78 8.81 15.95
N THR A 174 -11.13 9.36 14.77
CA THR A 174 -11.95 10.57 14.51
C THR A 174 -11.29 11.91 14.82
N LYS A 175 -10.20 11.94 15.59
CA LYS A 175 -9.45 13.17 15.94
C LYS A 175 -8.11 13.24 15.24
N THR A 176 -7.43 12.10 15.17
CA THR A 176 -6.10 11.92 14.59
C THR A 176 -6.19 10.85 13.52
N SER A 177 -5.60 11.13 12.37
CA SER A 177 -5.51 10.19 11.25
C SER A 177 -4.05 9.82 11.00
N PHE A 178 -3.81 8.55 10.68
CA PHE A 178 -2.51 8.05 10.22
C PHE A 178 -2.67 7.36 8.88
N ILE A 179 -1.57 7.34 8.14
CA ILE A 179 -1.38 6.53 6.93
C ILE A 179 -0.19 5.63 7.19
N ILE A 180 -0.38 4.33 7.02
CA ILE A 180 0.67 3.32 7.13
C ILE A 180 0.95 2.80 5.73
N LEU A 181 2.23 2.78 5.33
CA LEU A 181 2.68 2.27 4.05
C LEU A 181 3.60 1.08 4.31
N ASN A 182 3.20 -0.10 3.84
CA ASN A 182 3.97 -1.33 4.00
C ASN A 182 4.44 -1.83 2.63
N TYR A 183 5.69 -2.27 2.53
CA TYR A 183 6.30 -2.79 1.31
C TYR A 183 6.84 -4.18 1.59
N TRP A 184 6.40 -5.17 0.81
CA TRP A 184 6.85 -6.55 0.97
C TRP A 184 7.92 -6.93 -0.05
N ASP A 185 7.52 -7.06 -1.32
CA ASP A 185 8.41 -7.46 -2.41
C ASP A 185 8.29 -6.43 -3.51
N ILE A 186 9.38 -5.71 -3.80
CA ILE A 186 9.44 -4.66 -4.82
C ILE A 186 10.50 -5.06 -5.82
N GLN A 187 10.06 -5.50 -6.99
CA GLN A 187 10.88 -6.11 -8.04
C GLN A 187 11.04 -5.23 -9.27
N TRP A 188 10.27 -4.13 -9.36
CA TRP A 188 10.31 -3.19 -10.47
C TRP A 188 10.02 -1.76 -10.00
N THR A 189 10.65 -0.75 -10.62
CA THR A 189 10.48 0.68 -10.29
C THR A 189 9.84 1.51 -11.39
N THR A 190 9.74 0.96 -12.61
CA THR A 190 9.40 1.70 -13.83
C THR A 190 8.69 0.80 -14.82
N GLY A 191 7.58 1.28 -15.38
CA GLY A 191 6.88 0.65 -16.51
C GLY A 191 7.38 1.15 -17.86
N ALA A 192 7.06 0.43 -18.94
CA ALA A 192 7.51 0.76 -20.29
C ALA A 192 6.99 2.13 -20.79
N ALA A 193 5.82 2.57 -20.33
CA ALA A 193 5.29 3.89 -20.66
C ALA A 193 6.07 5.05 -20.00
N SER A 194 6.95 4.75 -19.04
CA SER A 194 7.83 5.71 -18.37
C SER A 194 9.30 5.50 -18.76
N ASP A 195 9.54 4.98 -19.98
CA ASP A 195 10.86 4.60 -20.51
C ASP A 195 11.58 3.50 -19.72
N GLY A 196 10.83 2.70 -18.95
CA GLY A 196 11.34 1.52 -18.25
C GLY A 196 11.64 0.37 -19.21
N ASP A 197 12.69 -0.38 -18.90
CA ASP A 197 13.02 -1.59 -19.64
C ASP A 197 12.03 -2.72 -19.33
N ALA A 198 11.51 -3.36 -20.38
CA ALA A 198 10.40 -4.31 -20.31
C ALA A 198 10.75 -5.68 -19.68
N GLU A 199 12.05 -6.00 -19.53
CA GLU A 199 12.51 -7.23 -18.87
C GLU A 199 12.93 -6.97 -17.41
N THR A 200 13.49 -5.81 -17.15
CA THR A 200 14.06 -5.47 -15.85
C THR A 200 13.08 -4.70 -14.96
N GLY A 201 12.21 -3.87 -15.54
CA GLY A 201 11.33 -2.94 -14.83
C GLY A 201 12.09 -1.73 -14.26
N LEU A 202 13.26 -1.40 -14.82
CA LEU A 202 14.21 -0.39 -14.34
C LEU A 202 14.59 0.60 -15.47
N GLY A 203 15.23 1.72 -15.13
CA GLY A 203 15.89 2.62 -16.11
C GLY A 203 15.08 3.83 -16.60
N GLY A 204 13.78 3.89 -16.31
CA GLY A 204 12.89 5.00 -16.66
C GLY A 204 12.64 6.01 -15.53
N THR A 205 11.49 6.71 -15.56
CA THR A 205 11.04 7.58 -14.44
C THR A 205 10.43 6.76 -13.28
N PRO A 206 11.08 6.70 -12.09
CA PRO A 206 10.67 5.83 -10.99
C PRO A 206 9.30 6.14 -10.39
N ALA A 207 8.69 5.11 -9.79
CA ALA A 207 7.49 5.25 -8.98
C ALA A 207 7.65 6.24 -7.82
N HIS A 208 6.59 6.98 -7.50
CA HIS A 208 6.59 7.97 -6.42
C HIS A 208 5.80 7.49 -5.20
N VAL A 209 6.33 7.78 -4.00
CA VAL A 209 5.67 7.54 -2.70
C VAL A 209 5.34 8.89 -2.04
N ARG A 210 4.05 9.24 -1.88
CA ARG A 210 3.68 10.50 -1.19
C ARG A 210 2.21 10.61 -0.79
N GLY A 211 1.94 11.40 0.26
CA GLY A 211 0.65 12.07 0.47
C GLY A 211 0.66 13.45 -0.20
N VAL A 212 -0.39 13.80 -0.92
CA VAL A 212 -0.48 15.07 -1.67
C VAL A 212 -1.72 15.84 -1.24
N GLU A 213 -1.56 17.13 -0.92
CA GLU A 213 -2.64 18.07 -0.66
C GLU A 213 -2.91 18.90 -1.91
N GLY A 214 -4.16 18.92 -2.36
CA GLY A 214 -4.59 19.86 -3.39
C GLY A 214 -4.78 21.27 -2.84
N LYS A 215 -4.01 22.25 -3.31
CA LYS A 215 -4.35 23.66 -3.08
C LYS A 215 -5.44 24.07 -4.05
N ALA A 216 -6.62 24.43 -3.54
CA ALA A 216 -7.58 25.18 -4.33
C ALA A 216 -6.96 26.56 -4.64
N GLU A 217 -6.74 26.85 -5.92
CA GLU A 217 -6.40 28.21 -6.33
C GLU A 217 -7.57 29.13 -5.97
N GLY A 218 -7.38 29.92 -4.91
CA GLY A 218 -8.23 31.07 -4.66
C GLY A 218 -8.07 32.02 -5.84
N LYS A 219 -9.10 32.14 -6.68
CA LYS A 219 -9.23 33.27 -7.58
C LYS A 219 -9.40 34.52 -6.72
N GLY A 220 -8.28 35.14 -6.37
CA GLY A 220 -8.24 36.55 -6.03
C GLY A 220 -8.54 37.33 -7.31
N THR A 221 -9.70 37.94 -7.38
CA THR A 221 -9.91 39.13 -8.19
C THR A 221 -10.27 40.27 -7.26
N SER A 222 -9.49 41.34 -7.38
CA SER A 222 -9.66 42.68 -6.82
C SER A 222 -11.09 43.19 -6.87
#